data_AF-A0A7J4ICN4-F1
#
_entry.id   AF-A0A7J4ICN4-F1
#
_cell.length_a   1.000
_cell.length_b   1.000
_cell.length_c   1.000
_cell.angle_alpha   90.00
_cell.angle_beta   90.00
_cell.angle_gamma   90.00
#
_symmetry.space_group_name_H-M   'P 1'
#
loop_
_entity.id
_entity.type
_entity.pdbx_description
1 polymer ?
#
loop_
_entity_poly.entity_id
_entity_poly.type
_entity_poly.pdbx_seq_one_letter_code
_entity_poly.pdbx_strand_id
1 'polypeptide(L)' 'MSRFRSMKRKIIELFDEKTGRVVRTISFDSPKEFDTFLKDFDQMRYPGYGWRYKDKGRKKGEERPGDH' A
#
# COMPACT_ATOMS: atom_id res chain seq x y z
N MET A 1 27.85 -6.15 -10.71
CA MET A 1 26.37 -6.16 -10.76
C MET A 1 25.83 -6.42 -9.36
N SER A 2 25.62 -5.36 -8.56
CA SER A 2 25.07 -5.48 -7.22
C SER A 2 23.56 -5.68 -7.30
N ARG A 3 23.06 -6.78 -6.75
CA ARG A 3 21.62 -7.08 -6.63
C ARG A 3 21.00 -6.07 -5.67
N PHE A 4 20.68 -4.88 -6.15
CA PHE A 4 19.64 -4.05 -5.54
C PHE A 4 18.35 -4.84 -5.66
N ARG A 5 18.08 -5.62 -4.62
CA ARG A 5 16.82 -6.31 -4.38
C ARG A 5 15.76 -5.20 -4.44
N SER A 6 15.08 -5.07 -5.58
CA SER A 6 14.04 -4.06 -5.78
C SER A 6 13.02 -4.23 -4.66
N MET A 7 13.16 -3.44 -3.58
CA MET A 7 12.15 -3.37 -2.56
C MET A 7 10.93 -2.82 -3.27
N LYS A 8 9.89 -3.65 -3.40
CA LYS A 8 8.65 -3.27 -4.05
C LYS A 8 8.14 -2.04 -3.29
N ARG A 9 8.18 -0.86 -3.94
CA ARG A 9 7.62 0.38 -3.40
C ARG A 9 6.21 0.08 -2.91
N LYS A 10 5.99 0.18 -1.59
CA LYS A 10 4.66 0.02 -1.01
C LYS A 10 3.91 1.31 -1.27
N ILE A 11 2.74 1.23 -1.89
CA ILE A 11 1.89 2.40 -2.09
C ILE A 11 0.57 2.14 -1.39
N ILE A 12 0.09 3.15 -0.67
CA ILE A 12 -1.24 3.17 -0.07
C ILE A 12 -2.05 4.34 -0.61
N GLU A 13 -3.36 4.20 -0.52
CA GLU A 13 -4.33 5.27 -0.65
C GLU A 13 -4.96 5.53 0.70
N LEU A 14 -4.89 6.78 1.15
CA LEU A 14 -5.70 7.32 2.23
C LEU A 14 -7.02 7.78 1.63
N PHE A 15 -8.13 7.29 2.18
CA PHE A 15 -9.48 7.66 1.76
C PHE A 15 -10.29 8.13 2.96
N ASP A 16 -11.22 9.04 2.71
CA ASP A 16 -12.22 9.46 3.68
C ASP A 16 -13.30 8.36 3.77
N GLU A 17 -13.53 7.81 4.95
CA GLU A 17 -14.46 6.68 5.15
C GLU A 17 -15.92 7.07 4.91
N LYS A 18 -16.26 8.34 5.12
CA LYS A 18 -17.63 8.85 4.96
C LYS A 18 -18.01 9.00 3.49
N THR A 19 -17.07 9.42 2.66
CA THR A 19 -17.30 9.73 1.24
C THR A 19 -16.72 8.69 0.30
N GLY A 20 -15.84 7.82 0.79
CA GLY A 20 -15.07 6.86 0.00
C GLY A 20 -14.04 7.49 -0.94
N ARG A 21 -13.82 8.82 -0.84
CA ARG A 21 -12.93 9.54 -1.75
C ARG A 21 -11.48 9.38 -1.32
N VAL A 22 -10.61 9.09 -2.28
CA VAL A 22 -9.15 9.07 -2.05
C VAL A 22 -8.69 10.51 -1.87
N VAL A 23 -8.15 10.78 -0.69
CA VAL A 23 -7.66 12.12 -0.31
C VAL A 23 -6.17 12.23 -0.58
N ARG A 24 -5.44 11.12 -0.42
CA ARG A 24 -3.99 11.09 -0.63
C ARG A 24 -3.50 9.72 -1.08
N THR A 25 -2.51 9.69 -1.96
CA THR A 25 -1.71 8.49 -2.24
C THR A 25 -0.33 8.69 -1.63
N ILE A 26 0.15 7.72 -0.86
CA ILE A 26 1.46 7.77 -0.20
C ILE A 26 2.28 6.58 -0.69
N SER A 27 3.50 6.83 -1.16
CA SER A 27 4.46 5.81 -1.54
C SER A 27 5.60 5.76 -0.54
N PHE A 28 5.94 4.55 -0.10
CA PHE A 28 7.05 4.27 0.78
C PHE A 28 8.16 3.58 0.00
N ASP A 29 9.36 4.14 0.09
CA ASP A 29 10.56 3.55 -0.53
C ASP A 29 11.19 2.50 0.39
N SER A 30 10.85 2.51 1.68
CA SER A 30 11.33 1.54 2.66
C SER A 30 10.21 0.94 3.53
N PRO A 31 10.30 -0.35 3.93
CA PRO A 31 9.38 -0.95 4.88
C PRO A 31 9.33 -0.22 6.23
N LYS A 32 10.45 0.35 6.68
CA LYS A 32 10.52 1.11 7.94
C LYS A 32 9.63 2.35 7.92
N GLU A 33 9.59 3.08 6.80
CA GLU A 33 8.72 4.26 6.66
C GLU A 33 7.24 3.87 6.69
N PHE A 34 6.91 2.71 6.12
CA PHE A 34 5.57 2.16 6.19
C PHE A 34 5.17 1.77 7.62
N ASP A 35 6.06 1.11 8.36
CA ASP A 35 5.80 0.73 9.75
C ASP A 35 5.64 1.95 10.66
N THR A 36 6.42 3.01 10.43
CA THR A 36 6.24 4.31 11.12
C THR A 36 4.88 4.91 10.77
N PHE A 37 4.49 4.92 9.50
CA PHE A 37 3.17 5.40 9.10
C PHE A 37 2.05 4.63 9.80
N LEU A 38 2.13 3.30 9.91
CA LEU A 38 1.11 2.50 10.60
C LEU A 38 0.99 2.87 12.08
N LYS A 39 2.12 3.08 12.75
CA LYS A 39 2.15 3.52 14.15
C LYS A 39 1.56 4.91 14.31
N ASP A 40 1.97 5.85 13.45
CA ASP A 40 1.47 7.22 13.49
C ASP A 40 -0.02 7.26 13.17
N PHE A 41 -0.49 6.43 12.24
CA PHE A 41 -1.90 6.35 11.86
C PHE A 41 -2.79 5.84 13.01
N ASP A 42 -2.33 4.77 13.68
CA ASP A 42 -3.00 4.19 14.84
C ASP A 42 -3.01 5.17 16.04
N GLN A 43 -1.88 5.84 16.30
CA GLN A 43 -1.74 6.80 17.40
C GLN A 43 -2.49 8.11 17.18
N MET A 44 -2.47 8.66 15.96
CA MET A 44 -3.19 9.90 15.64
C MET A 44 -4.69 9.69 15.51
N ARG A 45 -5.17 8.43 15.54
CA ARG A 45 -6.59 8.06 15.55
C ARG A 45 -7.38 8.84 14.50
N TYR A 46 -6.86 8.91 13.27
CA TYR A 46 -7.44 9.68 12.14
C TYR A 46 -8.94 9.40 11.99
N PRO A 47 -9.82 10.21 12.62
CA PRO A 47 -11.22 9.81 12.73
C PRO A 47 -11.89 10.09 11.39
N GLY A 48 -12.49 9.04 10.80
CA GLY A 48 -13.16 9.13 9.52
C GLY A 48 -12.23 9.02 8.30
N TYR A 49 -10.96 8.65 8.49
CA TYR A 49 -10.09 8.25 7.38
C TYR A 49 -9.65 6.80 7.53
N GLY A 50 -9.65 6.09 6.40
CA GLY A 50 -9.12 4.75 6.27
C GLY A 50 -7.97 4.75 5.28
N TRP A 51 -7.13 3.72 5.33
CA TRP A 51 -6.10 3.51 4.30
C TRP A 51 -6.24 2.11 3.69
N ARG A 52 -5.85 1.99 2.43
CA ARG A 52 -5.79 0.70 1.72
C ARG A 52 -4.56 0.63 0.85
N TYR A 53 -4.07 -0.58 0.58
CA TYR A 53 -2.97 -0.75 -0.37
C TYR A 53 -3.41 -0.34 -1.78
N LYS A 54 -2.64 0.55 -2.39
CA LYS A 54 -2.72 0.81 -3.83
C LYS A 54 -1.91 -0.29 -4.48
N ASP A 55 -2.60 -1.35 -4.87
CA ASP A 55 -2.01 -2.46 -5.59
C ASP A 55 -1.26 -1.92 -6.83
N LYS A 56 0.07 -1.86 -6.78
CA LYS A 56 0.86 -1.68 -8.00
C LYS A 56 0.84 -3.00 -8.73
N GLY A 57 -0.26 -3.24 -9.44
CA GLY A 57 -0.43 -4.39 -10.30
C GLY A 57 -0.11 -5.70 -9.60
N ARG A 58 -1.15 -6.41 -9.18
CA ARG A 58 -1.16 -7.82 -9.57
C ARG A 58 -0.69 -7.88 -11.02
N LYS A 59 0.42 -8.55 -11.27
CA LYS A 59 0.48 -9.43 -12.42
C LYS A 59 -0.79 -10.27 -12.32
N LYS A 60 -1.84 -9.83 -13.01
CA LYS A 60 -2.93 -10.66 -13.47
C LYS A 60 -2.25 -11.63 -14.44
N GLY A 61 -1.74 -12.72 -13.89
CA GLY A 61 -0.73 -13.56 -14.55
C GLY A 61 -0.08 -14.60 -13.62
N GLU A 62 -0.61 -14.80 -12.42
CA GLU A 62 -0.73 -16.16 -11.89
C GLU A 62 -2.11 -16.66 -12.32
N GLU A 63 -2.30 -16.75 -13.65
CA GLU A 63 -3.10 -17.86 -14.16
C GLU A 63 -2.45 -19.09 -13.55
N ARG A 64 -3.25 -19.85 -12.80
CA ARG A 64 -2.93 -21.23 -12.45
C ARG A 64 -2.31 -21.87 -13.71
N PRO A 65 -1.15 -22.52 -13.66
CA PRO A 65 -0.83 -23.44 -14.74
C PRO A 65 -1.99 -24.43 -14.76
N GLY A 66 -2.75 -24.41 -15.85
CA GLY A 66 -3.91 -25.27 -16.02
C GLY A 66 -3.49 -26.72 -16.16
N ASP A 67 -4.47 -27.60 -15.97
CA ASP A 67 -4.66 -28.88 -16.66
C ASP A 67 -6.14 -29.22 -16.34
N HIS A 68 -7.06 -28.94 -17.27
CA HIS A 68 -7.58 -29.87 -18.29
C HIS A 68 -8.09 -31.17 -17.68
#